data_AF-A0A5B6X073-F1
#
_entry.id   AF-A0A5B6X073-F1
#
_cell.length_a   1.000
_cell.length_b   1.000
_cell.length_c   1.000
_cell.angle_alpha   90.00
_cell.angle_beta   90.00
_cell.angle_gamma   90.00
#
_symmetry.space_group_name_H-M   'P 1'
#
loop_
_entity.id
_entity.type
_entity.pdbx_description
1 polymer ?
#
loop_
_entity_poly.entity_id
_entity_poly.type
_entity_poly.pdbx_seq_one_letter_code
_entity_poly.pdbx_strand_id
1 'polypeptide(L)'
;MVLLFYLKYVYLEEQLIEVLKKFKKTIGWTLVDIRGISPSFCMHKIILEEGEKDRINWKRRLNPIMKEVVQKDVIKWLDTRIIYPVLESSWVNPVQCVQKKGGIIIVENEHNELFLKRTVTGWRICIEYRK
;
A
#
# COMPACT_ATOMS: atom_id res chain seq x y z
N MET A 1 -38.80 -8.70 -25.21
CA MET A 1 -37.53 -9.37 -24.82
C MET A 1 -36.57 -8.43 -24.08
N VAL A 2 -36.31 -7.21 -24.59
CA VAL A 2 -35.37 -6.23 -24.00
C VAL A 2 -35.75 -5.77 -22.57
N LEU A 3 -37.03 -5.47 -22.32
CA LEU A 3 -37.53 -5.03 -21.01
C LEU A 3 -37.35 -6.07 -19.89
N LEU A 4 -37.54 -7.35 -20.20
CA LEU A 4 -37.32 -8.45 -19.23
C LEU A 4 -35.83 -8.58 -18.87
N PHE A 5 -34.95 -8.34 -19.85
CA PHE A 5 -33.51 -8.35 -19.61
C PHE A 5 -33.10 -7.18 -18.70
N TYR A 6 -33.67 -6.00 -18.92
CA TYR A 6 -33.43 -4.81 -18.10
C TYR A 6 -33.96 -4.98 -16.67
N LEU A 7 -35.18 -5.49 -16.50
CA LEU A 7 -35.76 -5.76 -15.18
C LEU A 7 -34.97 -6.82 -14.42
N LYS A 8 -34.52 -7.88 -15.09
CA LYS A 8 -33.68 -8.92 -14.49
C LYS A 8 -32.30 -8.38 -14.08
N TYR A 9 -31.75 -7.44 -14.84
CA TYR A 9 -30.49 -6.77 -14.51
C TYR A 9 -30.62 -5.87 -13.27
N VAL A 10 -31.64 -5.02 -13.22
CA VAL A 10 -31.93 -4.14 -12.08
C VAL A 10 -32.15 -4.96 -10.79
N TYR A 11 -32.91 -6.05 -10.87
CA TYR A 11 -33.13 -6.93 -9.72
C TYR A 11 -31.84 -7.58 -9.20
N LEU A 12 -30.93 -7.97 -10.09
CA LEU A 12 -29.66 -8.58 -9.71
C LEU A 12 -28.72 -7.57 -9.03
N GLU A 13 -28.71 -6.32 -9.49
CA GLU A 13 -27.94 -5.24 -8.86
C GLU A 13 -28.40 -4.97 -7.42
N GLU A 14 -29.71 -4.93 -7.19
CA GLU A 14 -30.27 -4.72 -5.85
C GLU A 14 -29.88 -5.84 -4.87
N GLN A 15 -30.00 -7.10 -5.31
CA GLN A 15 -29.58 -8.26 -4.50
C GLN A 15 -28.08 -8.23 -4.20
N LEU A 16 -27.25 -7.89 -5.18
CA LEU A 16 -25.81 -7.77 -4.98
C LEU A 16 -25.48 -6.68 -3.96
N ILE A 17 -26.10 -5.51 -4.07
CA ILE A 17 -25.90 -4.40 -3.12
C ILE A 17 -26.29 -4.81 -1.71
N GLU A 18 -27.39 -5.55 -1.54
CA GLU A 18 -27.84 -6.06 -0.23
C GLU A 18 -26.80 -7.01 0.39
N VAL A 19 -26.28 -7.94 -0.40
CA VAL A 19 -25.22 -8.87 0.02
C VAL A 19 -23.94 -8.10 0.39
N LEU A 20 -23.52 -7.13 -0.43
CA LEU A 20 -22.32 -6.32 -0.16
C LEU A 20 -22.49 -5.48 1.11
N LYS A 21 -23.67 -4.92 1.36
CA LYS A 21 -23.99 -4.20 2.61
C LYS A 21 -23.94 -5.14 3.81
N LYS A 22 -24.49 -6.36 3.68
CA LYS A 22 -24.47 -7.38 4.74
C LYS A 22 -23.05 -7.82 5.11
N PHE A 23 -22.16 -7.95 4.13
CA PHE A 23 -20.76 -8.38 4.33
C PHE A 23 -19.76 -7.23 4.30
N LYS A 24 -20.17 -5.99 4.58
CA LYS A 24 -19.30 -4.80 4.53
C LYS A 24 -18.00 -4.95 5.34
N LYS A 25 -18.07 -5.62 6.49
CA LYS A 25 -16.90 -5.91 7.35
C LYS A 25 -15.88 -6.86 6.71
N THR A 26 -16.32 -7.74 5.82
CA THR A 26 -15.48 -8.74 5.15
C THR A 26 -14.87 -8.19 3.85
N ILE A 27 -15.55 -7.23 3.21
CA ILE A 27 -15.20 -6.71 1.88
C ILE A 27 -14.09 -5.66 1.94
N GLY A 28 -13.97 -4.91 3.03
CA GLY A 28 -12.96 -3.87 3.17
C GLY A 28 -12.29 -3.93 4.53
N TRP A 29 -11.07 -4.45 4.57
CA TRP A 29 -10.19 -4.27 5.72
C TRP A 29 -9.71 -2.82 5.72
N THR A 30 -10.13 -2.04 6.71
CA THR A 30 -9.44 -0.79 7.02
C THR A 30 -8.15 -1.10 7.77
N LEU A 31 -7.21 -0.16 7.81
CA LEU A 31 -5.95 -0.37 8.55
C LEU A 31 -6.21 -0.69 10.03
N VAL A 32 -7.32 -0.20 10.60
CA VAL A 32 -7.75 -0.46 11.98
C VAL A 32 -8.19 -1.92 12.18
N ASP A 33 -8.73 -2.55 11.14
CA ASP A 33 -9.15 -3.95 11.18
C ASP A 33 -7.95 -4.90 11.07
N ILE A 34 -6.83 -4.43 10.51
CA ILE A 34 -5.56 -5.17 10.42
C ILE A 34 -4.76 -4.93 11.71
N ARG A 35 -5.27 -5.41 12.84
CA ARG A 35 -4.48 -5.41 14.08
C ARG A 35 -3.30 -6.37 13.90
N GLY A 36 -2.08 -5.88 14.16
CA GLY A 36 -0.90 -6.75 14.17
C GLY A 36 -1.09 -7.95 15.09
N ILE A 37 -0.63 -9.13 14.66
CA ILE A 37 -0.60 -10.32 15.52
C ILE A 37 0.41 -10.04 16.63
N SER A 38 0.00 -10.21 17.89
CA SER A 38 0.91 -10.01 19.00
C SER A 38 1.99 -11.11 18.97
N PRO A 39 3.29 -10.76 19.10
CA PRO A 39 4.37 -11.74 19.09
C PRO A 39 4.21 -12.88 20.10
N SER A 40 3.51 -12.64 21.20
CA SER A 40 3.20 -13.66 22.21
C SER A 40 2.31 -14.81 21.68
N PHE A 41 1.49 -14.56 20.65
CA PHE A 41 0.63 -15.59 20.06
C PHE A 41 1.36 -16.43 19.02
N CYS A 42 2.17 -15.79 18.17
CA CYS A 42 2.90 -16.46 17.11
C CYS A 42 4.16 -15.65 16.78
N MET A 43 5.30 -16.34 16.75
CA MET A 43 6.55 -15.81 16.25
C MET A 43 6.97 -16.58 15.00
N HIS A 44 7.20 -15.85 13.92
CA HIS A 44 7.79 -16.42 12.72
C HIS A 44 9.31 -16.27 12.79
N LYS A 45 10.03 -17.37 12.59
CA LYS A 45 11.49 -17.37 12.47
C LYS A 45 11.86 -17.49 10.99
N ILE A 46 12.56 -16.50 10.46
CA ILE A 46 13.15 -16.57 9.12
C ILE A 46 14.47 -17.33 9.25
N ILE A 47 14.62 -18.42 8.51
CA ILE A 47 15.86 -19.22 8.47
C ILE A 47 16.73 -18.67 7.35
N LEU A 48 18.01 -18.42 7.65
CA LEU A 48 19.01 -17.98 6.69
C LEU A 48 19.91 -19.16 6.28
N GLU A 49 20.45 -19.10 5.07
CA GLU A 49 21.44 -20.06 4.59
C GLU A 49 22.77 -19.93 5.38
N GLU A 50 23.52 -21.03 5.42
CA GLU A 50 24.75 -21.11 6.19
C GLU A 50 25.84 -20.20 5.58
N GLY A 51 26.43 -19.33 6.40
CA GLY A 51 27.45 -18.36 5.97
C GLY A 51 26.91 -16.99 5.55
N GLU A 52 25.59 -16.78 5.56
CA GLU A 52 25.00 -15.48 5.30
C GLU A 52 25.26 -14.48 6.44
N LYS A 53 25.70 -13.28 6.07
CA LYS A 53 26.07 -12.23 7.03
C LYS A 53 25.02 -11.12 7.07
N ASP A 54 24.77 -10.66 8.28
CA ASP A 54 24.02 -9.46 8.56
C ASP A 54 24.65 -8.25 7.85
N ARG A 55 23.79 -7.40 7.27
CA ARG A 55 24.23 -6.21 6.53
C ARG A 55 23.46 -4.98 6.98
N ILE A 56 24.22 -3.91 7.21
CA ILE A 56 23.73 -2.57 7.43
C ILE A 56 23.94 -1.78 6.13
N ASN A 57 22.86 -1.51 5.42
CA ASN A 57 22.88 -0.63 4.26
C ASN A 57 22.67 0.83 4.67
N TRP A 58 23.37 1.73 4.02
CA TRP A 58 23.24 3.17 4.26
C TRP A 58 21.86 3.69 3.85
N LYS A 59 21.25 4.49 4.72
CA LYS A 59 19.94 5.09 4.47
C LYS A 59 19.99 6.09 3.32
N ARG A 60 19.05 5.98 2.39
CA ARG A 60 18.89 6.93 1.27
C ARG A 60 18.33 8.27 1.78
N ARG A 61 18.80 9.38 1.19
CA ARG A 61 18.26 10.71 1.46
C ARG A 61 16.92 10.88 0.78
N LEU A 62 15.90 11.30 1.53
CA LEU A 62 14.57 11.63 1.01
C LEU A 62 14.41 13.15 0.91
N ASN A 63 13.64 13.61 -0.08
CA ASN A 63 13.18 15.00 -0.16
C ASN A 63 12.31 15.34 1.06
N PRO A 64 12.42 16.54 1.67
CA PRO A 64 11.57 16.97 2.77
C PRO A 64 10.08 16.68 2.61
N ILE A 65 9.50 16.95 1.42
CA ILE A 65 8.07 16.70 1.14
C ILE A 65 7.76 15.19 1.27
N MET A 66 8.65 14.34 0.73
CA MET A 66 8.47 12.90 0.82
C MET A 66 8.67 12.40 2.25
N LYS A 67 9.58 13.02 3.02
CA LYS A 67 9.82 12.68 4.42
C LYS A 67 8.56 12.85 5.26
N GLU A 68 7.80 13.93 5.04
CA GLU A 68 6.53 14.15 5.74
C GLU A 68 5.48 13.09 5.39
N VAL A 69 5.36 12.73 4.10
CA VAL A 69 4.44 11.67 3.66
C VAL A 69 4.82 10.33 4.30
N VAL A 70 6.11 10.01 4.33
CA VAL A 70 6.63 8.78 4.93
C VAL A 70 6.36 8.74 6.42
N GLN A 71 6.62 9.84 7.13
CA GLN A 71 6.40 9.94 8.57
C GLN A 71 4.92 9.72 8.92
N LYS A 72 3.99 10.31 8.17
CA LYS A 72 2.55 10.10 8.37
C LYS A 72 2.14 8.64 8.24
N ASP A 73 2.69 7.92 7.27
CA ASP A 73 2.37 6.51 7.06
C ASP A 73 3.06 5.60 8.11
N VAL A 74 4.29 5.90 8.50
CA VAL A 74 5.00 5.18 9.57
C VAL A 74 4.27 5.31 10.91
N ILE A 75 3.78 6.50 11.26
CA ILE A 75 2.99 6.72 12.49
C ILE A 75 1.72 5.86 12.46
N LYS A 76 0.99 5.85 11.35
CA LYS A 76 -0.20 5.01 11.20
C LYS A 76 0.12 3.53 11.43
N TRP A 77 1.25 3.04 10.92
CA TRP A 77 1.65 1.64 11.11
C TRP A 77 2.09 1.32 12.54
N LEU A 78 2.68 2.28 13.24
CA LEU A 78 2.98 2.16 14.67
C LEU A 78 1.68 2.09 15.48
N ASP A 79 0.71 2.95 15.18
CA ASP A 79 -0.59 2.99 15.86
C ASP A 79 -1.36 1.67 15.69
N THR A 80 -1.29 1.06 14.49
CA THR A 80 -1.93 -0.24 14.22
C THR A 80 -1.09 -1.45 14.63
N ARG A 81 0.10 -1.22 15.22
CA ARG A 81 1.05 -2.26 15.66
C ARG A 81 1.50 -3.20 14.53
N ILE A 82 1.54 -2.71 13.30
CA ILE A 82 2.13 -3.44 12.16
C ILE A 82 3.65 -3.42 12.27
N ILE A 83 4.21 -2.32 12.76
CA ILE A 83 5.65 -2.16 13.06
C ILE A 83 5.84 -1.76 14.53
N TYR A 84 7.03 -1.98 15.06
CA TYR A 84 7.43 -1.61 16.41
C TYR A 84 8.88 -1.08 16.42
N PRO A 85 9.25 -0.22 17.38
CA PRO A 85 10.61 0.29 17.47
C PRO A 85 11.58 -0.82 17.91
N VAL A 86 12.74 -0.87 17.26
CA VAL A 86 13.87 -1.73 17.61
C VAL A 86 15.03 -0.81 17.99
N LEU A 87 15.68 -1.08 19.12
CA LEU A 87 16.77 -0.24 19.62
C LEU A 87 18.01 -0.34 18.74
N GLU A 88 18.48 -1.57 18.49
CA GLU A 88 19.63 -1.84 17.65
C GLU A 88 19.32 -3.06 16.76
N SER A 89 19.69 -2.97 15.49
CA SER A 89 19.52 -4.04 14.51
C SER A 89 20.80 -4.21 13.71
N SER A 90 21.30 -5.43 13.63
CA SER A 90 22.39 -5.81 12.74
C SER A 90 21.98 -5.81 11.26
N TRP A 91 20.67 -5.72 11.00
CA TRP A 91 20.06 -5.65 9.68
C TRP A 91 19.41 -4.30 9.44
N VAL A 92 19.88 -3.57 8.43
CA VAL A 92 19.26 -2.30 8.01
C VAL A 92 19.16 -2.27 6.50
N ASN A 93 17.95 -2.08 6.00
CA ASN A 93 17.68 -1.90 4.57
C ASN A 93 17.25 -0.46 4.28
N PRO A 94 17.64 0.11 3.13
CA PRO A 94 17.26 1.45 2.79
C PRO A 94 15.77 1.49 2.42
N VAL A 95 15.15 2.62 2.75
CA VAL A 95 13.76 2.92 2.41
C VAL A 95 13.73 3.84 1.19
N GLN A 96 12.93 3.51 0.21
CA GLN A 96 12.70 4.30 -0.99
C GLN A 96 11.23 4.73 -1.09
N CYS A 97 11.00 5.96 -1.52
CA CYS A 97 9.67 6.47 -1.83
C CYS A 97 9.41 6.41 -3.33
N VAL A 98 8.30 5.81 -3.72
CA VAL A 98 7.92 5.63 -5.13
C VAL A 98 6.56 6.30 -5.37
N GLN A 99 6.46 7.06 -6.45
CA GLN A 99 5.20 7.69 -6.85
C GLN A 99 4.18 6.64 -7.30
N LYS A 100 2.95 6.75 -6.77
CA LYS A 100 1.79 6.03 -7.31
C LYS A 100 1.39 6.70 -8.62
N LYS A 101 1.60 5.99 -9.72
CA LYS A 101 1.09 6.37 -11.03
C LYS A 101 -0.41 6.07 -11.09
N GLY A 102 -1.23 7.08 -11.34
CA GLY A 102 -2.67 7.00 -11.52
C GLY A 102 -3.07 7.02 -12.99
N GLY A 103 -4.26 7.57 -13.26
CA GLY A 103 -4.83 7.69 -14.60
C GLY A 103 -3.96 8.52 -15.55
N ILE A 104 -4.18 8.31 -16.85
CA ILE A 104 -3.53 9.05 -17.92
C ILE A 104 -4.38 10.28 -18.23
N ILE A 105 -3.75 11.44 -18.27
CA ILE A 105 -4.33 12.68 -18.75
C ILE A 105 -3.66 13.08 -20.07
N ILE A 106 -4.43 13.69 -20.96
CA ILE A 106 -3.92 14.31 -22.19
C ILE A 106 -3.55 15.75 -21.82
N VAL A 107 -2.28 16.11 -22.04
CA VAL A 107 -1.77 17.46 -21.82
C VAL A 107 -1.34 18.01 -23.17
N GLU A 108 -1.87 19.17 -23.53
CA GLU A 108 -1.47 19.90 -24.73
C GLU A 108 -0.29 20.82 -24.40
N ASN A 109 0.75 20.79 -25.23
CA ASN A 109 1.89 21.68 -25.12
C ASN A 109 1.66 23.00 -25.89
N GLU A 110 2.56 23.98 -25.74
CA GLU A 110 2.54 25.26 -26.47
C GLU A 110 2.61 25.10 -28.01
N HIS A 111 3.04 23.92 -28.49
CA HIS A 111 3.07 23.56 -29.91
C HIS A 111 1.83 22.77 -30.39
N ASN A 112 0.75 22.71 -29.60
CA ASN A 112 -0.45 21.89 -29.85
C ASN A 112 -0.19 20.38 -30.00
N GLU A 113 0.94 19.91 -29.49
CA GLU A 113 1.25 18.49 -29.41
C GLU A 113 0.60 17.88 -28.16
N LEU A 114 -0.11 16.76 -28.35
CA LEU A 114 -0.81 16.05 -27.27
C LEU A 114 0.08 14.99 -26.64
N PHE A 115 0.38 15.13 -25.35
CA PHE A 115 1.16 14.18 -24.58
C PHE A 115 0.31 13.43 -23.56
N LEU A 116 0.53 12.12 -23.46
CA LEU A 116 -0.05 11.29 -22.42
C LEU A 116 0.81 11.36 -21.16
N LYS A 117 0.32 12.04 -20.12
CA LYS A 117 1.00 12.13 -18.82
C LYS A 117 0.25 11.30 -17.78
N ARG A 118 0.96 10.47 -17.01
CA ARG A 118 0.37 9.81 -15.85
C ARG A 118 0.33 10.77 -14.66
N THR A 119 -0.84 10.85 -14.03
CA THR A 119 -1.03 11.62 -12.79
C THR A 119 -0.36 10.90 -11.61
N VAL A 120 0.12 11.65 -10.62
CA VAL A 120 0.63 11.07 -9.37
C VAL A 120 -0.50 11.14 -8.34
N THR A 121 -1.01 9.98 -7.93
CA THR A 121 -2.14 9.87 -6.98
C THR A 121 -1.69 9.73 -5.53
N GLY A 122 -0.39 9.61 -5.30
CA GLY A 122 0.18 9.49 -3.96
C GLY A 122 1.58 8.86 -4.00
N TRP A 123 2.03 8.37 -2.85
CA TRP A 123 3.34 7.77 -2.68
C TRP A 123 3.23 6.40 -2.04
N ARG A 124 4.25 5.56 -2.25
CA ARG A 124 4.45 4.27 -1.57
C ARG A 124 5.83 4.25 -0.95
N ILE A 125 5.91 3.67 0.22
CA ILE A 125 7.17 3.34 0.87
C ILE A 125 7.54 1.93 0.45
N CYS A 126 8.76 1.75 -0.05
CA CYS A 126 9.33 0.48 -0.46
C CYS A 126 10.62 0.24 0.32
N ILE A 127 10.84 -1.00 0.74
CA ILE A 127 12.08 -1.43 1.39
C ILE A 127 12.86 -2.26 0.38
N GLU A 128 14.13 -1.92 0.19
CA GLU A 128 15.00 -2.64 -0.73
C GLU A 128 15.63 -3.84 -0.01
N TYR A 129 15.07 -5.03 -0.23
CA TYR A 129 15.57 -6.29 0.34
C TYR A 129 16.63 -6.99 -0.52
N ARG A 130 16.96 -6.42 -1.69
CA ARG A 130 17.98 -7.00 -2.57
C ARG A 130 19.36 -6.94 -1.90
N LYS A 131 20.13 -8.00 -2.08
CA LYS A 131 21.54 -8.10 -1.67
C LYS A 131 22.48 -7.51 -2.72
#